data_AF-A0A0S8IV74-F1
#
_entry.id   AF-A0A0S8IV74-F1
#
_cell.length_a   1.000
_cell.length_b   1.000
_cell.length_c   1.000
_cell.angle_alpha   90.00
_cell.angle_beta   90.00
_cell.angle_gamma   90.00
#
_symmetry.space_group_name_H-M   'P 1'
#
loop_
_entity.id
_entity.type
_entity.pdbx_description
1 polymer ?
#
loop_
_entity_poly.entity_id
_entity_poly.type
_entity_poly.pdbx_seq_one_letter_code
_entity_poly.pdbx_strand_id
1 'polypeptide(L)'
;MPPLITQILNSIANVFTLPIKWIEEANLFFYAHLGFWGQLAFDLVLFYLLFLIAFKVTKALFDVTFYVIVPSLVLSWVSSFALPFAFGSILPVCVAALIVINIFRS
;
A
#
# COMPACT_ATOMS: atom_id res chain seq x y z
N MET A 1 9.60 6.75 40.22
CA MET A 1 9.33 5.70 39.22
C MET A 1 9.17 6.38 37.87
N PRO A 2 10.05 6.13 36.88
CA PRO A 2 9.88 6.75 35.57
C PRO A 2 8.55 6.27 34.96
N PRO A 3 7.78 7.16 34.31
CA PRO A 3 6.45 6.84 33.80
C PRO A 3 6.54 5.75 32.73
N LEU A 4 5.54 4.87 32.68
CA LEU A 4 5.46 3.69 31.78
C LEU A 4 5.76 4.03 30.30
N ILE A 5 5.44 5.26 29.89
CA ILE A 5 5.72 5.82 28.56
C ILE A 5 7.23 5.92 28.27
N THR A 6 8.07 6.29 29.23
CA THR A 6 9.53 6.40 29.01
C THR A 6 10.22 5.05 28.91
N GLN A 7 9.68 4.01 29.56
CA GLN A 7 10.16 2.63 29.37
C GLN A 7 9.84 2.09 27.98
N ILE A 8 8.61 2.35 27.49
CA ILE A 8 8.20 1.97 26.13
C ILE A 8 9.06 2.69 25.09
N LEU A 9 9.26 4.00 25.26
CA LEU A 9 10.11 4.80 24.36
C LEU A 9 11.54 4.26 24.30
N ASN A 10 12.11 3.92 25.46
CA ASN A 10 13.47 3.38 25.54
C ASN A 10 13.57 1.96 24.95
N SER A 11 12.56 1.11 25.11
CA SER A 11 12.53 -0.19 24.45
C SER A 11 12.46 -0.07 22.93
N ILE A 12 11.62 0.84 22.42
CA ILE A 12 11.52 1.09 20.98
C ILE A 12 12.86 1.63 20.44
N ALA A 13 13.45 2.61 21.11
CA ALA A 13 14.76 3.15 20.74
C ALA A 13 15.86 2.08 20.78
N ASN A 14 15.85 1.17 21.76
CA ASN A 14 16.80 0.07 21.82
C ASN A 14 16.63 -0.93 20.67
N VAL A 15 15.38 -1.25 20.29
CA VAL A 15 15.11 -2.14 19.14
C VAL A 15 15.63 -1.55 17.83
N PHE A 16 15.53 -0.23 17.65
CA PHE A 16 16.05 0.44 16.45
C PHE A 16 17.57 0.65 16.47
N THR A 17 18.19 0.78 17.64
CA THR A 17 19.64 1.01 17.75
C THR A 17 20.46 -0.28 17.70
N LEU A 18 19.89 -1.42 18.08
CA LEU A 18 20.54 -2.73 17.95
C LEU A 18 21.03 -2.99 16.52
N PRO A 19 20.19 -3.02 15.46
CA PRO A 19 20.64 -3.35 14.12
C PRO A 19 21.68 -2.36 13.58
N ILE A 20 21.63 -1.09 13.99
CA ILE A 20 22.60 -0.07 13.60
C ILE A 20 23.98 -0.42 14.17
N LYS A 21 24.06 -0.80 15.45
CA LYS A 21 25.32 -1.22 16.08
C LYS A 21 25.89 -2.49 15.45
N TRP A 22 25.04 -3.46 15.12
CA TRP A 22 25.46 -4.67 14.40
C TRP A 22 26.08 -4.36 13.02
N ILE A 23 25.50 -3.40 12.28
CA ILE A 23 26.03 -2.97 10.98
C ILE A 23 27.38 -2.25 11.15
N GLU A 24 27.51 -1.43 12.19
CA GLU A 24 28.76 -0.72 12.49
C GLU A 24 29.89 -1.68 12.87
N GLU A 25 29.62 -2.66 13.73
CA GLU A 25 30.57 -3.72 14.09
C GLU A 25 30.95 -4.59 12.89
N ALA A 26 29.99 -4.93 12.03
CA ALA A 26 30.26 -5.65 10.79
C ALA A 26 31.16 -4.83 9.87
N ASN A 27 30.92 -3.53 9.72
CA ASN A 27 31.72 -2.66 8.88
C ASN A 27 33.19 -2.59 9.35
N LEU A 28 33.40 -2.48 10.66
CA LEU A 28 34.74 -2.55 11.28
C LEU A 28 35.42 -3.91 11.03
N PHE A 29 34.66 -5.01 11.11
CA PHE A 29 35.17 -6.35 10.82
C PHE A 29 35.62 -6.50 9.36
N PHE A 30 34.81 -6.02 8.41
CA PHE A 30 35.11 -6.04 6.98
C PHE A 30 36.32 -5.16 6.64
N TYR A 31 36.43 -3.97 7.26
CA TYR A 31 37.60 -3.13 7.10
C TYR A 31 38.88 -3.80 7.63
N ALA A 32 38.80 -4.46 8.78
CA ALA A 32 39.95 -5.13 9.39
C ALA A 32 40.46 -6.33 8.58
N HIS A 33 39.57 -7.08 7.91
CA HIS A 33 39.94 -8.31 7.19
C HIS A 33 40.18 -8.11 5.69
N LEU A 34 39.44 -7.21 5.05
CA LEU A 34 39.43 -7.03 3.59
C LEU A 34 39.90 -5.62 3.17
N GLY A 35 40.25 -4.78 4.15
CA GLY A 35 40.68 -3.39 3.92
C GLY A 35 39.56 -2.51 3.37
N PHE A 36 39.96 -1.38 2.80
CA PHE A 36 39.04 -0.36 2.27
C PHE A 36 38.08 -0.89 1.20
N TRP A 37 38.56 -1.77 0.32
CA TRP A 37 37.75 -2.34 -0.77
C TRP A 37 36.64 -3.27 -0.26
N GLY A 38 36.90 -4.02 0.81
CA GLY A 38 35.89 -4.88 1.45
C GLY A 38 34.79 -4.09 2.14
N GLN A 39 35.17 -3.00 2.84
CA GLN A 39 34.22 -2.06 3.42
C GLN A 39 33.33 -1.42 2.36
N LEU A 40 33.92 -0.96 1.25
CA LEU A 40 33.16 -0.31 0.18
C LEU A 40 32.18 -1.29 -0.50
N ALA A 41 32.58 -2.54 -0.68
CA ALA A 41 31.68 -3.58 -1.20
C ALA A 41 30.52 -3.88 -0.24
N PHE A 42 30.78 -3.96 1.07
CA PHE A 42 29.74 -4.19 2.08
C PHE A 42 28.72 -3.03 2.11
N ASP A 43 29.21 -1.79 2.07
CA ASP A 43 28.35 -0.59 2.05
C ASP A 43 27.49 -0.54 0.77
N LEU A 44 28.07 -0.90 -0.39
CA LEU A 44 27.33 -0.98 -1.64
C LEU A 44 26.21 -2.04 -1.61
N VAL A 45 26.49 -3.20 -1.00
CA VAL A 45 25.50 -4.27 -0.82
C VAL A 45 24.37 -3.82 0.12
N LEU A 46 24.72 -3.13 1.21
CA LEU A 46 23.75 -2.60 2.16
C LEU A 46 22.84 -1.55 1.50
N PHE A 47 23.42 -0.65 0.70
CA PHE A 47 22.68 0.33 -0.07
C PHE A 47 21.76 -0.31 -1.12
N TYR A 48 22.25 -1.32 -1.83
CA TYR A 48 21.45 -2.08 -2.79
C TYR A 48 20.27 -2.78 -2.13
N LEU A 49 20.47 -3.38 -0.95
CA LEU A 49 19.41 -4.02 -0.19
C LEU A 49 18.32 -3.02 0.23
N LEU A 50 18.72 -1.86 0.75
CA LEU A 50 17.81 -0.76 1.09
C LEU A 50 17.00 -0.31 -0.12
N PHE A 51 17.66 -0.12 -1.26
CA PHE A 51 17.01 0.25 -2.51
C PHE A 51 15.97 -0.79 -2.96
N LEU A 52 16.31 -2.09 -2.86
CA LEU A 52 15.42 -3.17 -3.25
C LEU A 52 14.16 -3.23 -2.37
N ILE A 53 14.33 -3.03 -1.05
CA ILE A 53 13.20 -2.93 -0.11
C ILE A 53 12.32 -1.73 -0.47
N ALA A 54 12.89 -0.55 -0.64
CA ALA A 54 12.16 0.66 -0.99
C ALA A 54 11.40 0.51 -2.32
N PHE A 55 12.04 -0.11 -3.32
CA PHE A 55 11.43 -0.39 -4.62
C PHE A 55 10.23 -1.35 -4.49
N LYS A 56 10.38 -2.43 -3.73
CA LYS A 56 9.28 -3.38 -3.49
C LYS A 56 8.10 -2.73 -2.76
N VAL A 57 8.37 -1.91 -1.75
CA VAL A 57 7.32 -1.19 -1.00
C VAL A 57 6.59 -0.20 -1.92
N THR A 58 7.34 0.57 -2.71
CA THR A 58 6.77 1.50 -3.68
C THR A 58 5.91 0.77 -4.70
N LYS A 59 6.40 -0.34 -5.25
CA LYS A 59 5.64 -1.16 -6.20
C LYS A 59 4.36 -1.70 -5.58
N ALA A 60 4.42 -2.22 -4.35
CA ALA A 60 3.23 -2.70 -3.65
C ALA A 60 2.19 -1.59 -3.44
N LEU A 61 2.62 -0.37 -3.09
CA LEU A 61 1.74 0.79 -2.97
C LEU A 61 1.07 1.14 -4.31
N PHE A 62 1.82 1.12 -5.41
CA PHE A 62 1.29 1.34 -6.75
C PHE A 62 0.31 0.24 -7.16
N ASP A 63 0.64 -1.02 -6.93
CA ASP A 63 -0.22 -2.16 -7.24
C ASP A 63 -1.54 -2.07 -6.45
N VAL A 64 -1.50 -1.79 -5.15
CA VAL A 64 -2.72 -1.60 -4.34
C VAL A 64 -3.56 -0.43 -4.87
N THR A 65 -2.92 0.67 -5.24
CA THR A 65 -3.63 1.84 -5.76
C THR A 65 -4.33 1.52 -7.07
N PHE A 66 -3.63 0.90 -8.03
CA PHE A 66 -4.20 0.62 -9.35
C PHE A 66 -5.17 -0.56 -9.37
N TYR A 67 -4.95 -1.59 -8.56
CA TYR A 67 -5.80 -2.80 -8.57
C TYR A 67 -6.96 -2.75 -7.58
N VAL A 68 -6.90 -1.91 -6.55
CA VAL A 68 -7.96 -1.85 -5.51
C VAL A 68 -8.65 -0.49 -5.50
N ILE A 69 -7.88 0.60 -5.45
CA ILE A 69 -8.46 1.94 -5.28
C ILE A 69 -9.14 2.41 -6.56
N VAL A 70 -8.47 2.30 -7.72
CA VAL A 70 -9.06 2.74 -9.00
C VAL A 70 -10.35 1.98 -9.34
N PRO A 71 -10.42 0.64 -9.28
CA PRO A 71 -11.65 -0.08 -9.61
C PRO A 71 -12.78 0.17 -8.61
N SER A 72 -12.46 0.33 -7.32
CA SER A 72 -13.48 0.67 -6.30
C SER A 72 -14.05 2.07 -6.50
N LEU A 73 -13.22 3.05 -6.91
CA LEU A 73 -13.72 4.38 -7.27
C LEU A 73 -14.66 4.34 -8.48
N VAL A 74 -14.30 3.56 -9.51
CA VAL A 74 -15.14 3.40 -10.71
C VAL A 74 -16.47 2.75 -10.36
N LEU A 75 -16.45 1.66 -9.58
CA LEU A 75 -17.66 0.99 -9.10
C LEU A 75 -18.53 1.90 -8.24
N SER A 76 -17.92 2.67 -7.34
CA SER A 76 -18.62 3.65 -6.51
C SER A 76 -19.31 4.70 -7.39
N TRP A 77 -18.60 5.26 -8.37
CA TRP A 77 -19.16 6.23 -9.32
C TRP A 77 -20.32 5.66 -10.14
N VAL A 78 -20.17 4.44 -10.69
CA VAL A 78 -21.25 3.76 -11.42
C VAL A 78 -22.46 3.55 -10.51
N SER A 79 -22.24 3.14 -9.27
CA SER A 79 -23.34 2.86 -8.34
C SER A 79 -24.08 4.12 -7.88
N SER A 80 -23.37 5.22 -7.63
CA SER A 80 -23.97 6.46 -7.15
C SER A 80 -24.57 7.32 -8.26
N PHE A 81 -23.98 7.34 -9.46
CA PHE A 81 -24.44 8.21 -10.53
C PHE A 81 -25.21 7.48 -11.62
N ALA A 82 -24.74 6.33 -12.10
CA ALA A 82 -25.33 5.68 -13.27
C ALA A 82 -26.59 4.88 -12.92
N LEU A 83 -26.58 4.12 -11.82
CA LEU A 83 -27.72 3.29 -11.40
C LEU A 83 -29.00 4.09 -11.13
N PRO A 84 -29.02 5.14 -10.30
CA PRO A 84 -30.27 5.88 -10.04
C PRO A 84 -30.80 6.62 -11.27
N PHE A 85 -29.92 7.12 -12.15
CA PHE A 85 -30.34 7.72 -13.43
C PHE A 85 -30.95 6.67 -14.39
N ALA A 86 -30.32 5.51 -14.50
CA ALA A 86 -30.81 4.42 -15.35
C ALA A 86 -32.15 3.88 -14.84
N PHE A 87 -32.26 3.56 -13.55
CA PHE A 87 -33.51 3.07 -12.96
C PHE A 87 -34.60 4.14 -12.95
N GLY A 88 -34.28 5.39 -12.62
CA GLY A 88 -35.25 6.50 -12.60
C GLY A 88 -35.84 6.82 -13.98
N SER A 89 -35.08 6.63 -15.06
CA SER A 89 -35.51 6.97 -16.42
C SER A 89 -36.09 5.78 -17.19
N ILE A 90 -35.54 4.57 -17.02
CA ILE A 90 -35.94 3.38 -17.79
C ILE A 90 -37.13 2.64 -17.16
N LEU A 91 -37.24 2.55 -15.83
CA LEU A 91 -38.38 1.86 -15.22
C LEU A 91 -39.74 2.45 -15.60
N PRO A 92 -39.95 3.78 -15.53
CA PRO A 92 -41.25 4.35 -15.87
C PRO A 92 -41.65 4.05 -17.32
N VAL A 93 -40.67 4.04 -18.23
CA VAL A 93 -40.88 3.74 -19.65
C VAL A 93 -41.23 2.26 -19.86
N CYS A 94 -40.51 1.34 -19.21
CA CYS A 94 -40.82 -0.10 -19.28
C CYS A 94 -42.18 -0.43 -18.64
N VAL A 95 -42.51 0.21 -17.51
CA VAL A 95 -43.81 0.03 -16.84
C VAL A 95 -44.94 0.57 -17.71
N ALA A 96 -44.78 1.76 -18.31
CA ALA A 96 -45.77 2.32 -19.24
C ALA A 96 -45.96 1.42 -20.47
N ALA A 97 -44.88 0.91 -21.07
CA ALA A 97 -44.95 -0.01 -22.20
C ALA A 97 -45.68 -1.32 -21.85
N LEU A 98 -45.41 -1.90 -20.68
CA LEU A 98 -46.10 -3.10 -20.20
C LEU A 98 -47.59 -2.86 -19.94
N ILE A 99 -47.96 -1.69 -19.40
CA ILE A 99 -49.37 -1.31 -19.21
C ILE A 99 -50.08 -1.22 -20.55
N VAL A 100 -49.48 -0.55 -21.55
CA VAL A 100 -50.05 -0.43 -22.90
C VAL A 100 -50.24 -1.81 -23.54
N ILE A 101 -49.21 -2.66 -23.50
CA ILE A 101 -49.29 -4.03 -24.03
C ILE A 101 -50.42 -4.83 -23.35
N ASN A 102 -50.58 -4.68 -22.04
CA ASN A 102 -51.62 -5.40 -21.30
C ASN A 102 -53.04 -4.90 -21.63
N ILE A 103 -53.21 -3.60 -21.88
CA ILE A 103 -54.50 -3.02 -22.29
C ILE A 103 -54.91 -3.53 -23.68
N PHE A 104 -53.98 -3.67 -24.63
CA PHE A 104 -54.28 -4.20 -25.97
C PHE A 104 -54.45 -5.72 -26.02
N ARG A 105 -53.97 -6.44 -25.00
CA ARG A 105 -54.11 -7.90 -24.87
C ARG A 105 -55.42 -8.30 -24.18
N SER A 106 -55.99 -7.43 -23.34
CA SER A 106 -57.27 -7.63 -22.66
C SER A 106 -58.45 -7.21 -23.52
#